data_AF-A0A9Q1L5D7-F1
#
_entry.id   AF-A0A9Q1L5D7-F1
#
_cell.length_a   1.000
_cell.length_b   1.000
_cell.length_c   1.000
_cell.angle_alpha   90.00
_cell.angle_beta   90.00
_cell.angle_gamma   90.00
#
_symmetry.space_group_name_H-M   'P 1'
#
loop_
_entity.id
_entity.type
_entity.pdbx_description
1 polymer ?
#
loop_
_entity_poly.entity_id
_entity_poly.type
_entity_poly.pdbx_seq_one_letter_code
_entity_poly.pdbx_strand_id
1 'polypeptide(L)' 'MSKRLGRGGRREELPSPSILTRAVDSVFDFVRFAEFEILFVLFFVVAYLIFKDLTSRPEYNQILVKKPDWWPY' A
#
# COMPACT_ATOMS: atom_id res chain seq x y z
N MET A 1 57.38 -1.17 32.97
CA MET A 1 57.47 -0.77 31.55
C MET A 1 56.72 -1.79 30.70
N SER A 2 55.88 -1.30 29.79
CA SER A 2 54.81 -2.00 29.07
C SER A 2 55.19 -3.25 28.28
N LYS A 3 54.22 -4.18 28.17
CA LYS A 3 53.59 -4.60 26.88
C LYS A 3 52.58 -5.73 27.15
N ARG A 4 51.31 -5.39 27.36
CA ARG A 4 50.22 -6.34 27.16
C ARG A 4 49.80 -6.24 25.71
N LEU A 5 50.07 -7.33 24.99
CA LEU A 5 49.68 -7.53 23.60
C LEU A 5 48.22 -7.15 23.39
N GLY A 6 47.99 -6.37 22.33
CA GLY A 6 46.69 -6.18 21.75
C GLY A 6 46.04 -7.54 21.47
N ARG A 7 44.91 -7.77 22.12
CA ARG A 7 43.96 -8.81 21.72
C ARG A 7 42.91 -8.08 20.92
N GLY A 8 43.19 -7.96 19.62
CA GLY A 8 42.25 -7.44 18.64
C GLY A 8 40.94 -8.22 18.80
N GLY A 9 39.89 -7.51 19.21
CA GLY A 9 38.54 -8.03 19.17
C GLY A 9 38.27 -8.43 17.72
N ARG A 10 38.17 -9.73 17.50
CA ARG A 10 37.59 -10.30 16.29
C ARG A 10 36.18 -9.71 16.22
N ARG A 11 36.02 -8.64 15.44
CA ARG A 11 34.70 -8.21 14.98
C ARG A 11 34.12 -9.44 14.31
N GLU A 12 33.13 -10.04 14.96
CA GLU A 12 32.26 -11.00 14.30
C GLU A 12 31.69 -10.24 13.10
N GLU A 13 32.24 -10.52 11.93
CA GLU A 13 31.64 -10.12 10.66
C GLU A 13 30.31 -10.85 10.60
N LEU A 14 29.28 -10.21 11.17
CA LEU A 14 27.89 -10.56 10.92
C LEU A 14 27.80 -10.79 9.41
N PRO A 15 27.38 -11.98 8.95
CA PRO A 15 27.35 -12.31 7.54
C PRO A 15 26.59 -11.19 6.85
N SER A 16 27.32 -10.40 6.05
CA SER A 16 26.76 -9.24 5.39
C SER A 16 25.59 -9.76 4.57
N PRO A 17 24.35 -9.31 4.83
CA PRO A 17 23.19 -9.85 4.15
C PRO A 17 23.44 -9.73 2.65
N SER A 18 23.10 -10.79 1.92
CA SER A 18 23.32 -10.81 0.47
C SER A 18 22.70 -9.54 -0.14
N ILE A 19 23.34 -8.99 -1.17
CA ILE A 19 22.86 -7.78 -1.86
C ILE A 19 21.39 -7.93 -2.26
N LEU A 20 20.99 -9.16 -2.61
CA LEU A 20 19.62 -9.54 -2.94
C LEU A 20 18.66 -9.41 -1.74
N THR A 21 19.04 -9.89 -0.55
CA THR A 21 18.23 -9.76 0.67
C THR A 21 17.99 -8.29 1.01
N ARG A 22 19.06 -7.47 0.95
CA ARG A 22 18.95 -6.02 1.22
C ARG A 22 18.07 -5.29 0.21
N ALA A 23 18.11 -5.70 -1.06
CA ALA A 23 17.25 -5.15 -2.09
C ALA A 23 15.78 -5.50 -1.85
N VAL A 24 15.49 -6.76 -1.48
CA VAL A 24 14.13 -7.21 -1.16
C VAL A 24 13.58 -6.46 0.06
N ASP A 25 14.36 -6.34 1.14
CA ASP A 25 13.96 -5.59 2.34
C ASP A 25 13.64 -4.13 2.01
N SER A 26 14.44 -3.48 1.15
CA SER A 26 14.18 -2.12 0.70
C SER A 26 12.89 -1.96 -0.11
N VAL A 27 12.50 -2.97 -0.90
CA VAL A 27 11.23 -2.95 -1.63
C VAL A 27 10.05 -3.08 -0.67
N PHE A 28 10.16 -3.95 0.33
CA PHE A 28 9.13 -4.07 1.37
C PHE A 28 8.97 -2.79 2.17
N ASP A 29 10.07 -2.14 2.57
CA ASP A 29 10.03 -0.86 3.27
C ASP A 29 9.41 0.26 2.41
N PHE A 30 9.73 0.28 1.11
CA PHE A 30 9.13 1.22 0.18
C PHE A 30 7.62 1.02 0.01
N VAL A 31 7.17 -0.23 -0.19
CA VAL A 31 5.75 -0.56 -0.30
C VAL A 31 5.00 -0.23 0.99
N ARG A 32 5.63 -0.49 2.15
CA ARG A 32 5.07 -0.14 3.46
C ARG A 32 4.99 1.37 3.67
N PHE A 33 5.96 2.14 3.18
CA PHE A 33 5.91 3.60 3.21
C PHE A 33 4.80 4.14 2.30
N ALA A 34 4.65 3.55 1.12
CA ALA A 34 3.64 3.92 0.12
C ALA A 34 2.27 3.24 0.35
N GLU A 35 2.09 2.49 1.44
CA GLU A 35 0.90 1.68 1.72
C GLU A 35 -0.38 2.52 1.61
N PHE A 36 -0.40 3.69 2.25
CA PHE A 36 -1.56 4.58 2.24
C PHE A 36 -1.84 5.19 0.85
N GLU A 37 -0.81 5.50 0.07
CA GLU A 37 -0.97 6.11 -1.26
C GLU A 37 -1.50 5.10 -2.28
N ILE A 38 -0.96 3.88 -2.27
CA ILE A 38 -1.41 2.80 -3.16
C ILE A 38 -2.84 2.41 -2.82
N LEU A 39 -3.17 2.25 -1.52
CA LEU A 39 -4.53 1.95 -1.09
C LEU A 39 -5.49 3.09 -1.43
N PHE A 40 -5.06 4.35 -1.32
CA PHE A 40 -5.86 5.51 -1.71
C PHE A 40 -6.20 5.47 -3.20
N VAL A 41 -5.20 5.35 -4.09
CA VAL A 41 -5.44 5.30 -5.53
C VAL A 41 -6.26 4.06 -5.90
N LEU A 42 -5.94 2.90 -5.32
CA LEU A 42 -6.69 1.66 -5.55
C LEU A 42 -8.16 1.81 -5.13
N PHE A 43 -8.42 2.46 -3.99
CA PHE A 43 -9.77 2.77 -3.53
C PHE A 43 -10.53 3.62 -4.55
N PHE A 44 -9.91 4.68 -5.09
CA PHE A 44 -10.54 5.48 -6.15
C PHE A 44 -10.79 4.70 -7.43
N VAL A 45 -9.87 3.81 -7.84
CA VAL A 45 -10.06 2.95 -9.02
C VAL A 45 -11.23 2.00 -8.80
N VAL A 46 -11.28 1.30 -7.66
CA VAL A 46 -12.37 0.38 -7.33
C VAL A 46 -13.70 1.13 -7.25
N ALA A 47 -13.74 2.26 -6.54
CA ALA A 47 -14.94 3.11 -6.46
C ALA A 47 -15.39 3.58 -7.85
N TYR A 48 -14.47 4.06 -8.70
CA TYR A 48 -14.77 4.49 -10.07
C TYR A 48 -15.38 3.35 -10.89
N LEU A 49 -14.84 2.13 -10.79
CA LEU A 49 -15.39 0.97 -11.49
C LEU A 49 -16.81 0.62 -11.00
N ILE A 50 -17.05 0.67 -9.69
CA ILE A 50 -18.39 0.43 -9.11
C ILE A 50 -19.38 1.51 -9.56
N PHE A 51 -19.01 2.78 -9.45
CA PHE A 51 -19.87 3.89 -9.91
C PHE A 51 -20.15 3.81 -11.41
N LYS A 52 -19.15 3.44 -12.21
CA LYS A 52 -19.33 3.22 -13.64
C LYS A 52 -20.30 2.07 -13.91
N ASP A 53 -20.17 0.94 -13.20
CA ASP A 53 -21.09 -0.19 -13.35
C ASP A 53 -22.52 0.20 -12.95
N LEU A 54 -22.70 0.89 -11.83
CA LEU A 54 -24.00 1.34 -11.34
C LEU A 54 -24.68 2.35 -12.28
N THR A 55 -23.92 3.32 -12.79
CA THR A 55 -24.45 4.36 -13.70
C THR A 55 -24.67 3.87 -15.13
N SER A 56 -24.00 2.79 -15.55
CA SER A 56 -24.21 2.18 -16.86
C SER A 56 -25.55 1.44 -17.00
N ARG A 57 -26.20 1.11 -15.88
CA ARG A 57 -27.46 0.37 -15.84
C ARG A 57 -28.65 1.33 -15.72
N PRO A 58 -29.50 1.42 -16.75
CA PRO A 58 -30.62 2.36 -16.76
C PRO A 58 -31.68 2.06 -15.69
N GLU A 59 -31.75 0.84 -15.15
CA GLU A 59 -32.69 0.50 -14.07
C GLU A 59 -32.36 1.18 -12.73
N TYR A 60 -31.07 1.30 -12.35
CA TYR A 60 -30.68 1.98 -11.11
C TYR A 60 -30.81 3.49 -11.21
N ASN A 61 -30.62 4.04 -12.41
CA ASN A 61 -30.81 5.48 -12.66
C ASN A 61 -32.28 5.90 -12.43
N GLN A 62 -33.23 4.98 -12.58
CA GLN A 62 -34.65 5.26 -12.30
C GLN A 62 -34.96 5.41 -10.81
N ILE A 63 -34.15 4.87 -9.89
CA ILE A 63 -34.34 5.07 -8.44
C ILE A 63 -33.98 6.50 -8.04
N LEU A 64 -33.04 7.13 -8.75
CA LEU A 64 -32.62 8.52 -8.55
C LEU A 64 -33.46 9.52 -9.35
N VAL A 65 -34.16 9.06 -10.40
CA VAL A 65 -34.97 9.91 -11.30
C VAL A 65 -36.47 9.82 -10.99
N LYS A 66 -37.00 8.66 -10.58
CA LYS A 66 -38.43 8.53 -10.22
C LYS A 66 -38.63 9.04 -8.79
N LYS A 67 -39.30 10.19 -8.68
CA LYS A 67 -39.92 10.62 -7.43
C LYS A 67 -40.83 9.48 -6.93
N PRO A 68 -40.77 9.15 -5.64
CA PRO A 68 -41.67 8.15 -5.10
C PRO A 68 -43.13 8.64 -5.16
N ASP A 69 -44.09 7.72 -5.31
CA ASP A 69 -45.51 8.02 -5.57
C ASP A 69 -46.19 8.90 -4.49
N TRP A 70 -45.56 9.05 -3.32
CA TRP A 70 -46.02 9.91 -2.22
C TRP A 70 -45.53 11.36 -2.29
N TRP A 71 -44.75 11.75 -3.31
CA TRP A 71 -44.17 13.09 -3.41
C TRP A 71 -45.19 14.14 -3.93
N PRO A 72 -45.54 15.19 -3.16
CA PRO A 72 -46.70 16.05 -3.43
C PRO A 72 -46.47 17.20 -4.43
N TYR A 73 -45.34 17.24 -5.14
CA TYR A 73 -44.98 18.30 -6.12
C TYR A 73 -44.50 17.73 -7.44
#